data_AF-A0A852ZVU7-F1
#
_entry.id   AF-A0A852ZVU7-F1
#
_cell.length_a   1.000
_cell.length_b   1.000
_cell.length_c   1.000
_cell.angle_alpha   90.00
_cell.angle_beta   90.00
_cell.angle_gamma   90.00
#
_symmetry.space_group_name_H-M   'P 1'
#
loop_
_entity.id
_entity.type
_entity.pdbx_description
1 polymer ?
#
loop_
_entity_poly.entity_id
_entity_poly.type
_entity_poly.pdbx_seq_one_letter_code
_entity_poly.pdbx_strand_id
1 'polypeptide(L)'
;MGVTYKYFGAPDRATAARVPNTAERDEITGEPLRGGLSTKVKPETMAAMVLTAIKGMPLSEVPPLELVVLHPDYAVVQLPELVVAPLRKASEEQLGAAAFIWSTVPDRRGPRDAYVLYQMLHEWQGFAHRVHDAGHQLYCLVWP
;
A
#
# COMPACT_ATOMS: atom_id res chain seq x y z
N MET A 1 4.67 2.58 -21.43
CA MET A 1 3.84 3.29 -20.44
C MET A 1 3.68 2.35 -19.26
N GLY A 2 4.05 2.80 -18.06
CA GLY A 2 4.09 1.95 -16.87
C GLY A 2 3.00 2.40 -15.92
N VAL A 3 2.20 1.45 -15.43
CA VAL A 3 1.14 1.71 -14.46
C VAL A 3 1.73 2.33 -13.20
N THR A 4 1.14 3.44 -12.74
CA THR A 4 1.53 4.18 -11.54
C THR A 4 0.57 3.85 -10.39
N TYR A 5 1.12 3.77 -9.17
CA TYR A 5 0.37 3.49 -7.95
C TYR A 5 0.58 4.60 -6.94
N LYS A 6 -0.50 5.02 -6.29
CA LYS A 6 -0.48 6.07 -5.28
C LYS A 6 -1.40 5.73 -4.13
N TYR A 7 -0.82 5.56 -2.95
CA TYR A 7 -1.54 5.19 -1.75
C TYR A 7 -2.03 6.44 -1.04
N PHE A 8 -3.27 6.47 -0.57
CA PHE A 8 -3.85 7.63 0.10
C PHE A 8 -4.80 7.20 1.21
N GLY A 9 -5.03 8.09 2.18
CA GLY A 9 -6.03 7.90 3.22
C GLY A 9 -7.33 8.63 2.89
N ALA A 10 -8.48 7.99 3.10
CA ALA A 10 -9.80 8.63 3.03
C ALA A 10 -10.72 8.11 4.14
N PRO A 11 -11.67 8.93 4.65
CA PRO A 11 -12.56 8.53 5.74
C PRO A 11 -13.48 7.37 5.33
N ASP A 12 -13.95 7.38 4.08
CA ASP A 12 -14.86 6.39 3.53
C ASP A 12 -14.65 6.18 2.02
N ARG A 13 -15.33 5.17 1.48
CA ARG A 13 -15.26 4.80 0.07
C ARG A 13 -15.80 5.86 -0.88
N ALA A 14 -16.81 6.61 -0.45
CA ALA A 14 -17.43 7.64 -1.30
C ALA A 14 -16.48 8.82 -1.50
N THR A 15 -15.71 9.16 -0.47
CA THR A 15 -14.64 10.17 -0.54
C THR A 15 -13.47 9.63 -1.37
N ALA A 16 -13.05 8.38 -1.15
CA ALA A 16 -11.99 7.75 -1.94
C ALA A 16 -12.29 7.71 -3.44
N ALA A 17 -13.56 7.47 -3.81
CA ALA A 17 -14.01 7.44 -5.19
C ALA A 17 -13.93 8.79 -5.92
N ARG A 18 -13.84 9.91 -5.17
CA ARG A 18 -13.78 11.26 -5.74
C ARG A 18 -12.35 11.77 -5.96
N VAL A 19 -11.37 11.21 -5.26
CA VAL A 19 -9.94 11.56 -5.35
C VAL A 19 -9.40 11.58 -6.80
N PRO A 20 -9.80 10.67 -7.70
CA PRO A 20 -9.30 10.70 -9.08
C PRO A 20 -9.80 11.87 -9.92
N ASN A 21 -10.85 12.57 -9.47
CA ASN A 21 -11.52 13.67 -10.18
C ASN A 21 -11.12 15.06 -9.65
N THR A 22 -10.36 15.14 -8.56
CA THR A 22 -9.79 16.41 -8.08
C THR A 22 -8.52 16.76 -8.87
N ALA A 23 -8.19 18.05 -8.95
CA ALA A 23 -6.94 18.57 -9.53
C ALA A 23 -5.65 18.04 -8.85
N GLU A 24 -5.81 17.18 -7.84
CA GLU A 24 -4.79 16.60 -6.96
C GLU A 24 -4.03 15.42 -7.58
N ARG A 25 -4.27 15.05 -8.85
CA ARG A 25 -3.44 14.01 -9.51
C ARG A 25 -1.95 14.38 -9.46
N ASP A 26 -1.62 15.66 -9.64
CA ASP A 26 -0.25 16.19 -9.60
C ASP A 26 0.18 16.77 -8.23
N GLU A 27 -0.75 17.21 -7.37
CA GLU A 27 -0.43 17.93 -6.12
C GLU A 27 -0.23 17.08 -4.85
N ILE A 28 -0.47 15.77 -4.87
CA ILE A 28 -0.19 14.91 -3.71
C ILE A 28 1.34 14.58 -3.61
N THR A 29 2.20 15.51 -4.02
CA THR A 29 3.66 15.34 -4.11
C THR A 29 4.43 16.27 -3.14
N GLY A 30 3.74 16.92 -2.20
CA GLY A 30 4.40 17.75 -1.19
C GLY A 30 3.51 17.93 0.03
N GLU A 31 4.13 17.89 1.21
CA GLU A 31 3.57 18.00 2.57
C GLU A 31 3.16 16.69 3.27
N PRO A 32 3.81 16.32 4.40
CA PRO A 32 3.73 15.00 5.04
C PRO A 32 2.38 14.63 5.69
N LEU A 33 1.35 15.46 5.57
CA LEU A 33 0.00 15.18 6.08
C LEU A 33 -1.12 15.35 5.04
N ARG A 34 -0.76 15.64 3.78
CA ARG A 34 -1.63 15.55 2.58
C ARG A 34 -1.04 14.65 1.48
N GLY A 35 0.22 14.23 1.64
CA GLY A 35 0.97 13.35 0.75
C GLY A 35 0.58 11.88 0.90
N GLY A 36 -0.12 11.37 -0.11
CA GLY A 36 -0.15 9.97 -0.43
C GLY A 36 1.22 9.46 -0.85
N LEU A 37 1.40 8.15 -0.81
CA LEU A 37 2.67 7.52 -1.10
C LEU A 37 2.70 6.99 -2.53
N SER A 38 3.48 7.64 -3.37
CA SER A 38 3.72 7.22 -4.75
C SER A 38 4.76 6.10 -4.79
N THR A 39 4.45 5.00 -5.45
CA THR A 39 5.34 3.84 -5.54
C THR A 39 5.11 3.05 -6.83
N LYS A 40 6.07 2.21 -7.19
CA LYS A 40 5.93 1.24 -8.28
C LYS A 40 5.36 -0.10 -7.81
N VAL A 41 5.09 -0.24 -6.52
CA VAL A 41 4.59 -1.50 -5.94
C VAL A 41 3.07 -1.54 -5.97
N LYS A 42 2.56 -2.55 -6.68
CA LYS A 42 1.15 -2.88 -6.76
C LYS A 42 0.52 -3.10 -5.37
N PRO A 43 -0.75 -2.71 -5.19
CA PRO A 43 -1.44 -2.96 -3.93
C PRO A 43 -1.55 -4.45 -3.61
N GLU A 44 -1.65 -5.34 -4.60
CA GLU A 44 -1.64 -6.79 -4.39
C GLU A 44 -0.27 -7.27 -3.90
N THR A 45 0.83 -6.72 -4.42
CA THR A 45 2.18 -7.05 -3.98
C THR A 45 2.41 -6.59 -2.55
N MET A 46 1.96 -5.38 -2.20
CA MET A 46 1.96 -4.85 -0.84
C MET A 46 1.18 -5.77 0.12
N ALA A 47 -0.06 -6.12 -0.25
CA ALA A 47 -0.92 -6.96 0.57
C ALA A 47 -0.33 -8.35 0.79
N ALA A 48 0.17 -8.99 -0.28
CA ALA A 48 0.89 -10.24 -0.17
C ALA A 48 2.11 -10.09 0.74
N MET A 49 2.84 -8.98 0.66
CA MET A 49 4.03 -8.74 1.48
C MET A 49 3.75 -8.77 2.96
N VAL A 50 2.79 -7.96 3.37
CA VAL A 50 2.39 -7.88 4.76
C VAL A 50 1.77 -9.19 5.23
N LEU A 51 0.84 -9.77 4.47
CA LEU A 51 0.12 -10.95 4.92
C LEU A 51 1.01 -12.18 4.99
N THR A 52 1.90 -12.43 4.03
CA THR A 52 2.72 -13.63 4.06
C THR A 52 3.91 -13.49 5.01
N ALA A 53 4.52 -12.31 5.09
CA ALA A 53 5.79 -12.18 5.81
C ALA A 53 5.69 -11.55 7.20
N ILE A 54 4.65 -10.75 7.46
CA ILE A 54 4.39 -10.22 8.81
C ILE A 54 3.34 -11.08 9.52
N LYS A 55 2.24 -11.43 8.83
CA LYS A 55 1.16 -12.23 9.43
C LYS A 55 1.38 -13.75 9.32
N GLY A 56 2.30 -14.20 8.47
CA GLY A 56 2.58 -15.63 8.26
C GLY A 56 1.50 -16.38 7.47
N MET A 57 0.63 -15.68 6.75
CA MET A 57 -0.43 -16.26 5.93
C MET A 57 0.16 -16.97 4.70
N PRO A 58 -0.33 -18.17 4.32
CA PRO A 58 0.04 -18.77 3.05
C PRO A 58 -0.36 -17.88 1.86
N LEU A 59 0.48 -17.82 0.81
CA LEU A 59 0.19 -16.99 -0.36
C LEU A 59 -1.17 -17.33 -1.01
N SER A 60 -1.54 -18.61 -1.03
CA SER A 60 -2.81 -19.10 -1.57
C SER A 60 -4.04 -18.62 -0.79
N GLU A 61 -3.85 -18.13 0.42
CA GLU A 61 -4.91 -17.62 1.30
C GLU A 61 -4.97 -16.10 1.34
N VAL A 62 -4.07 -15.41 0.62
CA VAL A 62 -4.12 -13.94 0.49
C VAL A 62 -5.39 -13.55 -0.26
N PRO A 63 -6.33 -12.81 0.37
CA PRO A 63 -7.58 -12.45 -0.27
C PRO A 63 -7.35 -11.40 -1.37
N PRO A 64 -8.21 -11.38 -2.40
CA PRO A 64 -8.18 -10.31 -3.39
C PRO A 64 -8.52 -8.97 -2.74
N LEU A 65 -8.01 -7.89 -3.33
CA LEU A 65 -8.33 -6.54 -2.89
C LEU A 65 -9.67 -6.08 -3.42
N GLU A 66 -10.31 -5.20 -2.66
CA GLU A 66 -11.64 -4.71 -3.00
C GLU A 66 -11.55 -3.51 -3.94
N LEU A 67 -12.19 -3.64 -5.11
CA LEU A 67 -12.27 -2.59 -6.11
C LEU A 67 -13.39 -1.60 -5.72
N VAL A 68 -13.01 -0.36 -5.44
CA VAL A 68 -13.92 0.73 -5.08
C VAL A 68 -14.41 1.46 -6.32
N VAL A 69 -13.51 1.71 -7.27
CA VAL A 69 -13.83 2.37 -8.54
C VAL A 69 -13.14 1.65 -9.68
N LEU A 70 -13.88 1.44 -10.76
CA LEU A 70 -13.37 1.01 -12.06
C LEU A 70 -13.76 2.04 -13.11
N HIS A 71 -12.77 2.75 -13.65
CA HIS A 71 -12.91 3.71 -14.74
C HIS A 71 -11.98 3.29 -15.89
N PRO A 72 -12.28 3.63 -17.17
CA PRO A 72 -11.38 3.33 -18.30
C PRO A 72 -9.94 3.78 -18.09
N ASP A 73 -9.75 4.91 -17.41
CA ASP A 73 -8.43 5.54 -17.21
C ASP A 73 -7.79 5.29 -15.83
N TYR A 74 -8.55 4.77 -14.87
CA TYR A 74 -8.03 4.55 -13.51
C TYR A 74 -8.86 3.56 -12.69
N ALA A 75 -8.28 3.03 -11.63
CA ALA A 75 -8.98 2.26 -10.62
C ALA A 75 -8.62 2.73 -9.22
N VAL A 76 -9.57 2.58 -8.28
CA VAL A 76 -9.33 2.78 -6.85
C VAL A 76 -9.56 1.47 -6.14
N VAL A 77 -8.57 1.02 -5.39
CA VAL A 77 -8.60 -0.23 -4.62
C VAL A 77 -8.48 0.08 -3.14
N GLN A 78 -9.25 -0.61 -2.31
CA GLN A 78 -9.15 -0.50 -0.86
C GLN A 78 -8.18 -1.54 -0.31
N LEU A 79 -7.29 -1.12 0.60
CA LEU A 79 -6.49 -2.05 1.38
C LEU A 79 -7.26 -2.41 2.67
N PRO A 80 -7.58 -3.71 2.88
CA PRO A 80 -8.37 -4.12 4.04
C PRO A 80 -7.56 -3.99 5.33
N GLU A 81 -8.25 -3.81 6.47
CA GLU A 81 -7.61 -3.73 7.79
C GLU A 81 -6.80 -4.99 8.14
N LEU A 82 -7.15 -6.13 7.52
CA LEU A 82 -6.38 -7.37 7.58
C LEU A 82 -4.93 -7.20 7.12
N VAL A 83 -4.69 -6.29 6.17
CA VAL A 83 -3.37 -5.91 5.65
C VAL A 83 -2.81 -4.72 6.43
N VAL A 84 -3.61 -3.69 6.67
CA VAL A 84 -3.12 -2.44 7.27
C VAL A 84 -2.73 -2.61 8.75
N ALA A 85 -3.51 -3.37 9.52
CA ALA A 85 -3.25 -3.53 10.96
C ALA A 85 -1.94 -4.27 11.26
N PRO A 86 -1.60 -5.41 10.61
CA PRO A 86 -0.31 -6.07 10.83
C PRO A 86 0.88 -5.18 10.46
N LEU A 87 0.82 -4.47 9.33
CA LEU A 87 1.87 -3.53 8.93
C LEU A 87 2.07 -2.45 10.00
N ARG A 88 0.98 -1.83 10.46
CA ARG A 88 1.00 -0.78 11.49
C ARG A 88 1.50 -1.27 12.85
N LYS A 89 1.27 -2.54 13.19
CA LYS A 89 1.65 -3.11 14.49
C LYS A 89 2.97 -3.87 14.47
N ALA A 90 3.61 -4.00 13.31
CA ALA A 90 4.85 -4.74 13.18
C ALA A 90 5.98 -4.07 13.99
N SER A 91 6.76 -4.85 14.72
CA SER A 91 8.01 -4.35 15.31
C SER A 91 9.09 -4.17 14.24
N GLU A 92 10.16 -3.44 14.56
CA GLU A 92 11.35 -3.32 13.69
C GLU A 92 11.92 -4.69 13.29
N GLU A 93 11.94 -5.64 14.22
CA GLU A 93 12.37 -7.01 13.95
C GLU A 93 11.45 -7.70 12.93
N GLN A 94 10.13 -7.55 13.07
CA GLN A 94 9.17 -8.12 12.12
C GLN A 94 9.27 -7.47 10.73
N LEU A 95 9.50 -6.15 10.66
CA LEU A 95 9.74 -5.46 9.39
C LEU A 95 11.02 -5.95 8.72
N GLY A 96 12.11 -6.09 9.49
CA GLY A 96 13.39 -6.62 9.00
C GLY A 96 13.29 -8.06 8.51
N ALA A 97 12.62 -8.92 9.28
CA ALA A 97 12.35 -10.31 8.89
C ALA A 97 11.49 -10.38 7.63
N ALA A 98 10.44 -9.56 7.54
CA ALA A 98 9.58 -9.52 6.37
C ALA A 98 10.33 -9.07 5.11
N ALA A 99 11.17 -8.04 5.24
CA ALA A 99 12.02 -7.56 4.17
C ALA A 99 13.02 -8.62 3.70
N PHE A 100 13.65 -9.34 4.63
CA PHE A 100 14.54 -10.44 4.31
C PHE A 100 13.81 -11.57 3.55
N ILE A 101 12.68 -12.06 4.08
CA ILE A 101 11.87 -13.09 3.43
C ILE A 101 11.55 -12.67 2.00
N TRP A 102 11.06 -11.44 1.81
CA TRP A 102 10.67 -10.95 0.49
C TRP A 102 11.80 -10.70 -0.48
N SER A 103 12.98 -10.33 0.01
CA SER A 103 14.18 -10.19 -0.82
C SER A 103 14.59 -11.51 -1.50
N THR A 104 14.23 -12.64 -0.87
CA THR A 104 14.56 -13.98 -1.36
C THR A 104 13.48 -14.60 -2.23
N VAL A 105 12.28 -14.03 -2.33
CA VAL A 105 11.20 -14.62 -3.11
C VAL A 105 11.48 -14.43 -4.61
N PRO A 106 11.69 -15.52 -5.38
CA PRO A 106 11.87 -15.42 -6.81
C PRO A 106 10.57 -14.94 -7.47
N ASP A 107 10.70 -14.23 -8.59
CA ASP A 107 9.60 -13.89 -9.49
C ASP A 107 8.65 -12.74 -9.07
N ARG A 108 8.94 -12.04 -7.97
CA ARG A 108 8.18 -10.83 -7.60
C ARG A 108 8.84 -9.58 -8.17
N ARG A 109 8.08 -8.83 -8.98
CA ARG A 109 8.48 -7.51 -9.52
C ARG A 109 8.54 -6.50 -8.36
N GLY A 110 9.68 -6.46 -7.67
CA GLY A 110 9.95 -5.57 -6.54
C GLY A 110 11.44 -5.50 -6.24
N PRO A 111 11.87 -4.63 -5.30
CA PRO A 111 13.26 -4.55 -4.88
C PRO A 111 13.72 -5.91 -4.35
N ARG A 112 14.86 -6.40 -4.84
CA ARG A 112 15.48 -7.65 -4.36
C ARG A 112 16.42 -7.42 -3.18
N ASP A 113 16.62 -6.17 -2.79
CA ASP A 113 17.48 -5.78 -1.69
C ASP A 113 16.66 -5.69 -0.41
N ALA A 114 17.07 -6.45 0.61
CA ALA A 114 16.37 -6.50 1.90
C ALA A 114 16.37 -5.16 2.62
N TYR A 115 17.44 -4.36 2.51
CA TYR A 115 17.51 -3.04 3.13
C TYR A 115 16.54 -2.06 2.45
N VAL A 116 16.46 -2.08 1.12
CA VAL A 116 15.48 -1.27 0.37
C VAL A 116 14.05 -1.67 0.71
N LEU A 117 13.76 -2.98 0.82
CA LEU A 117 12.44 -3.46 1.23
C LEU A 117 12.11 -3.06 2.67
N TYR A 118 13.07 -3.12 3.58
CA TYR A 118 12.90 -2.70 4.96
C TYR A 118 12.56 -1.20 5.04
N GLN A 119 13.31 -0.34 4.35
CA GLN A 119 13.02 1.09 4.31
C GLN A 119 11.64 1.38 3.74
N MET A 120 11.25 0.67 2.66
CA MET A 120 9.92 0.80 2.06
C MET A 120 8.81 0.36 3.02
N LEU A 121 8.97 -0.78 3.71
CA LEU A 121 8.02 -1.26 4.71
C LEU A 121 7.91 -0.31 5.90
N HIS A 122 9.01 0.29 6.33
CA HIS A 122 9.04 1.27 7.41
C HIS A 122 8.32 2.57 7.01
N GLU A 123 8.54 3.07 5.79
CA GLU A 123 7.79 4.21 5.24
C GLU A 123 6.29 3.91 5.15
N TRP A 124 5.95 2.70 4.70
CA TRP A 124 4.58 2.20 4.63
C TRP A 124 3.91 2.10 6.00
N GLN A 125 4.63 1.62 7.01
CA GLN A 125 4.16 1.59 8.38
C GLN A 125 3.91 3.02 8.89
N GLY A 126 4.84 3.94 8.70
CA GLY A 126 4.67 5.35 9.09
C GLY A 126 3.47 6.00 8.40
N PHE A 127 3.24 5.69 7.13
CA PHE A 127 2.06 6.14 6.40
C PHE A 127 0.77 5.53 6.96
N ALA A 128 0.75 4.22 7.23
CA ALA A 128 -0.38 3.53 7.82
C ALA A 128 -0.75 4.08 9.20
N HIS A 129 0.24 4.49 10.00
CA HIS A 129 -0.01 5.21 11.26
C HIS A 129 -0.73 6.55 11.02
N ARG A 130 -0.19 7.42 10.14
CA ARG A 130 -0.81 8.73 9.87
C ARG A 130 -2.25 8.60 9.35
N VAL A 131 -2.50 7.63 8.48
CA VAL A 131 -3.86 7.34 7.97
C VAL A 131 -4.78 6.88 9.10
N HIS A 132 -4.31 5.96 9.95
CA HIS A 132 -5.10 5.45 11.08
C HIS A 132 -5.39 6.53 12.14
N ASP A 133 -4.38 7.32 12.49
CA ASP A 133 -4.50 8.39 13.50
C ASP A 133 -5.45 9.50 13.03
N ALA A 134 -5.57 9.70 11.71
CA ALA A 134 -6.57 10.58 11.10
C ALA A 134 -8.00 9.97 11.04
N GLY A 135 -8.19 8.73 11.51
CA GLY A 135 -9.47 8.02 11.42
C GLY A 135 -9.82 7.58 9.99
N HIS A 136 -8.84 7.50 9.09
CA HIS A 136 -9.03 7.16 7.69
C HIS A 136 -8.72 5.69 7.40
N GLN A 137 -9.20 5.24 6.24
CA GLN A 137 -8.89 3.94 5.64
C GLN A 137 -7.89 4.12 4.49
N LEU A 138 -7.11 3.08 4.21
CA LEU A 138 -6.04 3.10 3.20
C LEU A 138 -6.57 2.64 1.84
N TYR A 139 -6.26 3.41 0.80
CA TYR A 139 -6.64 3.14 -0.59
C TYR A 139 -5.42 3.27 -1.51
N CYS A 140 -5.54 2.73 -2.72
CA CYS A 140 -4.55 2.87 -3.78
C CYS A 140 -5.25 3.32 -5.08
N LEU A 141 -4.78 4.43 -5.64
CA LEU A 141 -5.13 4.88 -6.99
C LEU A 141 -4.16 4.24 -7.99
N VAL A 142 -4.71 3.68 -9.05
CA VAL A 142 -3.99 2.96 -10.12
C VAL A 142 -4.34 3.57 -11.47
N TRP A 143 -3.35 3.94 -12.28
CA TRP A 143 -3.57 4.52 -13.62
C TRP A 143 -2.38 4.24 -14.56
N PRO A 144 -2.57 4.22 -15.90
CA PRO A 144 -1.54 3.87 -16.88
C PRO A 144 -0.43 4.93 -17.07
#